data_AF-H8MHR3-F1
#
_entry.id   AF-H8MHR3-F1
#
_cell.length_a   1.000
_cell.length_b   1.000
_cell.length_c   1.000
_cell.angle_alpha   90.00
_cell.angle_beta   90.00
_cell.angle_gamma   90.00
#
_symmetry.space_group_name_H-M   'P 1'
#
loop_
_entity.id
_entity.type
_entity.pdbx_description
1 polymer ?
#
loop_
_entity_poly.entity_id
_entity_poly.type
_entity_poly.pdbx_seq_one_letter_code
_entity_poly.pdbx_strand_id
1 'polypeptide(L)'
;MIEQLLQQLIERTESRYFGKYRGYVTNVSDPLNLGRIQCVVPRLMGDVATGWAMPCTPYAGPDQGLFVVPDVGAGVWVEFEGGDLSQPIWSGMWWGQPALADLGQPDSTARVAPDVSEIPKHDYPPQSAVPGVRMLKSATGHYIVLDDRPETARVEIHDRQGNRVILSAEGLDRLISNERTVNEGNRSAEVDGDDRLEVAGKQDETVDGSHTRAVGGDVSLHVTGSLTETVDVAGYSRVVGGTGLKETVGGPREDRIQGSHKRIVSGASQESAVGGYGVTSGGNLNLAAGKAVKVAAAMPDMPGPSLNAISIDALAGNVSINSMLGVCQVGGLSAISPMVLGDGLAIHFTMLAQILKAVNPLTVAAYGPLLDVWAAMTPLLDWSYFGFVKRMPVG
;
A
#
# COMPACT_ATOMS: atom_id res chain seq x y z
N MET A 1 -46.74 56.23 61.65
CA MET A 1 -46.53 56.08 60.19
C MET A 1 -45.09 56.38 59.79
N ILE A 2 -44.50 57.54 60.15
CA ILE A 2 -43.07 57.84 59.87
C ILE A 2 -42.12 56.93 60.65
N GLU A 3 -42.38 56.64 61.93
CA GLU A 3 -41.51 55.77 62.74
C GLU A 3 -41.48 54.32 62.23
N GLN A 4 -42.61 53.77 61.78
CA GLN A 4 -42.66 52.43 61.16
C GLN A 4 -41.90 52.39 59.82
N LEU A 5 -41.95 53.48 59.05
CA LEU A 5 -41.23 53.60 57.78
C LEU A 5 -39.73 53.77 58.00
N LEU A 6 -39.33 54.50 59.04
CA LEU A 6 -37.95 54.66 59.47
C LEU A 6 -37.39 53.34 60.01
N GLN A 7 -38.17 52.61 60.81
CA GLN A 7 -37.78 51.32 61.37
C GLN A 7 -37.64 50.24 60.28
N GLN A 8 -38.55 50.22 59.30
CA GLN A 8 -38.42 49.38 58.10
C GLN A 8 -37.22 49.77 57.23
N LEU A 9 -36.90 51.07 57.12
CA LEU A 9 -35.71 51.53 56.40
C LEU A 9 -34.43 51.14 57.13
N ILE A 10 -34.39 51.26 58.46
CA ILE A 10 -33.24 50.89 59.29
C ILE A 10 -33.01 49.38 59.21
N GLU A 11 -34.03 48.54 59.42
CA GLU A 11 -33.90 47.08 59.29
C GLU A 11 -33.44 46.65 57.88
N ARG A 12 -33.96 47.32 56.84
CA ARG A 12 -33.60 47.04 55.45
C ARG A 12 -32.19 47.51 55.08
N THR A 13 -31.64 48.49 55.81
CA THR A 13 -30.29 49.04 55.57
C THR A 13 -29.23 48.35 56.43
N GLU A 14 -29.57 47.91 57.65
CA GLU A 14 -28.61 47.31 58.58
C GLU A 14 -28.34 45.82 58.31
N SER A 15 -29.21 45.12 57.58
CA SER A 15 -29.11 43.65 57.39
C SER A 15 -28.91 43.20 55.94
N ARG A 16 -28.63 44.13 55.00
CA ARG A 16 -28.49 43.80 53.58
C ARG A 16 -27.11 44.21 53.05
N TYR A 17 -26.39 43.22 52.50
CA TYR A 17 -25.03 43.40 52.01
C TYR A 17 -25.01 43.43 50.48
N PHE A 18 -25.16 44.63 49.91
CA PHE A 18 -25.10 44.83 48.47
C PHE A 18 -23.65 45.06 48.01
N GLY A 19 -23.30 44.55 46.82
CA GLY A 19 -21.98 44.72 46.21
C GLY A 19 -21.19 43.43 46.04
N LYS A 20 -19.99 43.54 45.45
CA LYS A 20 -19.06 42.43 45.22
C LYS A 20 -18.02 42.36 46.33
N TYR A 21 -17.89 41.19 46.94
CA TYR A 21 -16.96 40.93 48.04
C TYR A 21 -15.91 39.91 47.60
N ARG A 22 -14.65 40.08 48.01
CA ARG A 22 -13.62 39.08 47.73
C ARG A 22 -13.83 37.87 48.61
N GLY A 23 -13.89 36.70 47.99
CA GLY A 23 -13.87 35.43 48.66
C GLY A 23 -12.81 34.49 48.12
N TYR A 24 -12.56 33.43 48.88
CA TYR A 24 -11.63 32.37 48.52
C TYR A 24 -12.33 31.03 48.60
N VAL A 25 -12.23 30.25 47.53
CA VAL A 25 -12.87 28.93 47.44
C VAL A 25 -12.30 28.00 48.50
N THR A 26 -13.17 27.34 49.27
CA THR A 26 -12.79 26.37 50.30
C THR A 26 -13.27 24.96 49.99
N ASN A 27 -14.37 24.84 49.24
CA ASN A 27 -14.94 23.55 48.86
C ASN A 27 -15.63 23.64 47.49
N VAL A 28 -15.41 22.63 46.66
CA VAL A 28 -15.99 22.49 45.31
C VAL A 28 -16.80 21.19 45.14
N SER A 29 -16.89 20.36 46.18
CA SER A 29 -17.58 19.07 46.15
C SER A 29 -19.10 19.24 46.27
N ASP A 30 -19.71 19.91 45.29
CA ASP A 30 -21.14 20.19 45.22
C ASP A 30 -21.96 18.89 45.03
N PRO A 31 -22.80 18.48 46.00
CA PRO A 31 -23.60 17.26 45.89
C PRO A 31 -24.62 17.27 44.74
N LEU A 32 -24.98 18.46 44.23
CA LEU A 32 -25.94 18.62 43.14
C LEU A 32 -25.29 18.79 41.77
N ASN A 33 -23.95 18.84 41.68
CA ASN A 33 -23.21 19.05 40.44
C ASN A 33 -23.66 20.31 39.65
N LEU A 34 -24.06 21.37 40.35
CA LEU A 34 -24.53 22.62 39.75
C LEU A 34 -23.40 23.65 39.59
N GLY A 35 -22.15 23.29 39.92
CA GLY A 35 -21.00 24.21 39.92
C GLY A 35 -21.03 25.19 41.09
N ARG A 36 -21.70 24.82 42.19
CA ARG A 36 -21.71 25.62 43.41
C ARG A 36 -20.40 25.45 44.15
N ILE A 37 -20.00 26.48 44.87
CA ILE A 37 -18.81 26.46 45.73
C ILE A 37 -19.17 26.87 47.15
N GLN A 38 -18.37 26.45 48.12
CA GLN A 38 -18.28 27.16 49.39
C GLN A 38 -17.01 27.99 49.37
N CYS A 39 -17.08 29.19 49.95
CA CYS A 39 -15.96 30.10 50.03
C CYS A 39 -15.97 30.83 51.36
N VAL A 40 -14.82 31.34 51.79
CA VAL A 40 -14.76 32.32 52.87
C VAL A 40 -14.84 33.72 52.28
N VAL A 41 -15.60 34.60 52.92
CA VAL A 41 -15.70 36.02 52.57
C VAL A 41 -15.20 36.83 53.77
N PRO A 42 -13.88 37.08 53.89
CA PRO A 42 -13.29 37.60 55.12
C PRO A 42 -13.92 38.90 55.64
N ARG A 43 -14.32 39.79 54.73
CA ARG A 43 -14.91 41.09 55.07
C ARG A 43 -16.28 40.97 55.76
N LEU A 44 -17.02 39.90 55.49
CA LEU A 44 -18.40 39.75 55.96
C LEU A 44 -18.57 38.64 56.99
N MET A 45 -17.87 37.52 56.82
CA MET A 45 -18.07 36.30 57.61
C MET A 45 -16.78 35.82 58.29
N GLY A 46 -15.67 36.55 58.15
CA GLY A 46 -14.36 36.12 58.66
C GLY A 46 -13.94 34.79 58.03
N ASP A 47 -13.61 33.82 58.88
CA ASP A 47 -13.15 32.49 58.47
C ASP A 47 -14.30 31.47 58.27
N VAL A 48 -15.56 31.91 58.46
CA VAL A 48 -16.72 31.05 58.29
C VAL A 48 -17.03 30.93 56.80
N ALA A 49 -17.12 29.68 56.32
CA ALA A 49 -17.51 29.39 54.95
C ALA A 49 -18.98 29.74 54.71
N THR A 50 -19.28 30.25 53.53
CA THR A 50 -20.64 30.47 53.05
C THR A 50 -21.42 29.14 52.94
N GLY A 51 -22.75 29.26 52.79
CA GLY A 51 -23.53 28.20 52.14
C GLY A 51 -23.05 27.93 50.71
N TRP A 52 -23.70 26.99 50.03
CA TRP A 52 -23.41 26.70 48.61
C TRP A 52 -23.75 27.91 47.74
N ALA A 53 -22.72 28.59 47.24
CA ALA A 53 -22.84 29.76 46.38
C ALA A 53 -23.20 29.36 44.95
N MET A 54 -24.30 29.91 44.43
CA MET A 54 -24.72 29.65 43.05
C MET A 54 -23.81 30.35 42.03
N PRO A 55 -23.47 29.71 40.90
CA PRO A 55 -22.63 30.31 39.89
C PRO A 55 -23.40 31.36 39.06
N CYS A 56 -22.84 32.56 38.96
CA CYS A 56 -23.25 33.58 37.99
C CYS A 56 -22.34 33.46 36.76
N THR A 57 -22.60 32.46 35.92
CA THR A 57 -21.79 32.20 34.73
C THR A 57 -22.15 33.17 33.59
N PRO A 58 -21.21 33.46 32.66
CA PRO A 58 -21.49 34.29 31.49
C PRO A 58 -22.60 33.73 30.57
N TYR A 59 -22.82 32.42 30.59
CA TYR A 59 -23.85 31.76 29.82
C TYR A 59 -24.29 30.46 30.52
N ALA A 60 -25.59 30.30 30.72
CA ALA A 60 -26.23 29.08 31.19
C ALA A 60 -27.62 28.94 30.56
N GLY A 61 -27.93 27.75 30.06
CA GLY A 61 -29.24 27.35 29.56
C GLY A 61 -29.44 25.85 29.75
N PRO A 62 -30.60 25.30 29.37
CA PRO A 62 -30.83 23.86 29.41
C PRO A 62 -29.77 23.12 28.56
N ASP A 63 -28.92 22.31 29.21
CA ASP A 63 -27.84 21.51 28.62
C ASP A 63 -26.77 22.30 27.82
N GLN A 64 -26.54 23.57 28.17
CA GLN A 64 -25.53 24.42 27.52
C GLN A 64 -25.06 25.54 28.44
N GLY A 65 -23.82 26.00 28.28
CA GLY A 65 -23.27 27.08 29.09
C GLY A 65 -21.75 27.09 29.15
N LEU A 66 -21.20 28.10 29.82
CA LEU A 66 -19.79 28.10 30.24
C LEU A 66 -19.70 27.53 31.66
N PHE A 67 -19.25 26.28 31.77
CA PHE A 67 -19.09 25.58 33.05
C PHE A 67 -17.61 25.51 33.43
N VAL A 68 -17.16 26.45 34.26
CA VAL A 68 -15.78 26.54 34.75
C VAL A 68 -15.82 26.75 36.26
N VAL A 69 -15.72 25.65 37.01
CA VAL A 69 -15.69 25.70 38.49
C VAL A 69 -14.26 26.05 38.93
N PRO A 70 -14.09 27.07 39.79
CA PRO A 70 -12.77 27.47 40.26
C PRO A 70 -12.18 26.43 41.23
N ASP A 71 -10.86 26.30 41.23
CA ASP A 71 -10.14 25.41 42.17
C ASP A 71 -10.21 25.92 43.62
N VAL A 72 -10.08 25.01 44.59
CA VAL A 72 -9.94 25.38 46.00
C VAL A 72 -8.73 26.30 46.20
N GLY A 73 -8.93 27.40 46.91
CA GLY A 73 -7.95 28.47 47.12
C GLY A 73 -8.02 29.60 46.11
N ALA A 74 -8.77 29.47 45.02
CA ALA A 74 -8.86 30.53 44.02
C ALA A 74 -9.67 31.74 44.50
N GLY A 75 -9.31 32.93 44.00
CA GLY A 75 -10.00 34.18 44.26
C GLY A 75 -11.29 34.33 43.45
N VAL A 76 -12.41 34.49 44.14
CA VAL A 76 -13.74 34.70 43.54
C VAL A 76 -14.36 36.01 44.02
N TRP A 77 -15.18 36.63 43.17
CA TRP A 77 -16.10 37.68 43.61
C TRP A 77 -17.40 37.03 44.07
N VAL A 78 -17.81 37.34 45.29
CA VAL A 78 -19.00 36.80 45.95
C VAL A 78 -20.01 37.92 46.11
N GLU A 79 -21.25 37.64 45.76
CA GLU A 79 -22.41 38.50 45.97
C GLU A 79 -23.49 37.69 46.68
N PHE A 80 -24.60 38.34 47.05
CA PHE A 80 -25.66 37.74 47.83
C PHE A 80 -27.00 38.12 47.24
N GLU A 81 -27.87 37.15 46.93
CA GLU A 81 -29.17 37.41 46.33
C GLU A 81 -30.00 38.30 47.26
N GLY A 82 -30.43 39.46 46.74
CA GLY A 82 -31.12 40.47 47.54
C GLY A 82 -30.31 40.99 48.74
N GLY A 83 -28.98 40.79 48.79
CA GLY A 83 -28.12 41.14 49.92
C GLY A 83 -28.22 40.20 51.13
N ASP A 84 -28.80 38.99 50.96
CA ASP A 84 -28.95 37.98 52.01
C ASP A 84 -27.74 37.04 52.10
N LEU A 85 -27.03 37.06 53.24
CA LEU A 85 -25.85 36.20 53.47
C LEU A 85 -26.15 34.70 53.35
N SER A 86 -27.40 34.27 53.50
CA SER A 86 -27.81 32.87 53.35
C SER A 86 -27.98 32.43 51.88
N GLN A 87 -28.00 33.37 50.93
CA GLN A 87 -28.14 33.12 49.49
C GLN A 87 -26.91 33.63 48.71
N PRO A 88 -25.72 33.03 48.92
CA PRO A 88 -24.51 33.45 48.23
C PRO A 88 -24.56 33.10 46.73
N ILE A 89 -23.94 33.95 45.92
CA ILE A 89 -23.62 33.70 44.51
C ILE A 89 -22.16 34.06 44.25
N TRP A 90 -21.52 33.41 43.28
CA TRP A 90 -20.17 33.79 42.85
C TRP A 90 -20.20 34.28 41.39
N SER A 91 -19.55 35.41 41.12
CA SER A 91 -19.60 36.13 39.83
C SER A 91 -18.21 36.53 39.35
N GLY A 92 -17.57 35.61 38.65
CA GLY A 92 -16.23 35.81 38.10
C GLY A 92 -15.11 35.64 39.13
N MET A 93 -13.88 35.88 38.67
CA MET A 93 -12.65 35.59 39.40
C MET A 93 -11.72 36.79 39.43
N TRP A 94 -10.75 36.75 40.33
CA TRP A 94 -9.70 37.73 40.41
C TRP A 94 -8.35 37.06 40.72
N TRP A 95 -7.27 37.68 40.26
CA TRP A 95 -5.90 37.18 40.38
C TRP A 95 -5.24 37.66 41.69
N GLY A 96 -4.53 36.78 42.38
CA GLY A 96 -3.85 37.07 43.66
C GLY A 96 -4.13 36.06 44.78
N GLN A 97 -3.27 36.05 45.79
CA GLN A 97 -3.40 35.18 46.97
C GLN A 97 -3.93 35.94 48.19
N PRO A 98 -4.72 35.30 49.08
CA PRO A 98 -5.01 35.84 50.41
C PRO A 98 -3.72 35.95 51.23
N ALA A 99 -3.39 37.15 51.71
CA ALA A 99 -2.47 37.24 52.85
C ALA A 99 -3.25 36.98 54.14
N LEU A 100 -2.64 36.32 55.14
CA LEU A 100 -3.22 36.20 56.49
C LEU A 100 -3.58 37.58 57.09
N ALA A 101 -2.87 38.64 56.67
CA ALA A 101 -3.11 40.02 57.07
C ALA A 101 -4.37 40.65 56.44
N ASP A 102 -4.97 40.05 55.40
CA ASP A 102 -6.18 40.54 54.74
C ASP A 102 -7.47 40.12 55.46
N LEU A 103 -7.38 39.24 56.47
CA LEU A 103 -8.52 38.81 57.28
C LEU A 103 -8.99 39.97 58.19
N GLY A 104 -10.26 40.38 58.05
CA GLY A 104 -10.88 41.41 58.88
C GLY A 104 -10.57 42.87 58.51
N GLN A 105 -9.86 43.13 57.41
CA GLN A 105 -9.60 44.50 56.94
C GLN A 105 -10.73 45.04 56.02
N PRO A 106 -11.00 46.36 56.05
CA PRO A 106 -12.04 46.98 55.22
C PRO A 106 -11.74 46.90 53.72
N ASP A 107 -10.46 46.85 53.34
CA ASP A 107 -10.00 46.59 51.99
C ASP A 107 -9.07 45.39 52.04
N SER A 108 -9.50 44.22 51.56
CA SER A 108 -8.55 43.13 51.30
C SER A 108 -7.54 43.70 50.30
N THR A 109 -6.29 43.85 50.71
CA THR A 109 -5.25 44.49 49.90
C THR A 109 -4.41 43.46 49.18
N ALA A 110 -5.00 42.33 48.76
CA ALA A 110 -4.40 41.40 47.81
C ALA A 110 -4.03 42.18 46.53
N ARG A 111 -2.87 42.84 46.58
CA ARG A 111 -2.26 43.76 45.62
C ARG A 111 -1.05 43.11 44.98
N VAL A 112 -0.62 41.97 45.51
CA VAL A 112 0.54 41.25 45.03
C VAL A 112 0.04 39.99 44.36
N ALA A 113 -0.15 40.08 43.04
CA ALA A 113 -0.09 38.88 42.22
C ALA A 113 1.27 38.21 42.53
N PRO A 114 1.33 36.91 42.83
CA PRO A 114 2.59 36.25 43.16
C PRO A 114 3.64 36.51 42.09
N ASP A 115 4.89 36.74 42.50
CA ASP A 115 6.05 36.95 41.61
C ASP A 115 6.23 35.82 40.57
N VAL A 116 5.64 34.66 40.84
CA VAL A 116 5.53 33.53 39.93
C VAL A 116 4.32 33.71 39.00
N SER A 117 4.32 34.77 38.19
CA SER A 117 3.44 35.00 37.03
C SER A 117 2.21 34.10 36.94
N GLU A 118 1.09 34.53 37.52
CA GLU A 118 -0.22 33.92 37.30
C GLU A 118 -0.76 34.18 35.88
N ILE A 119 -0.06 35.01 35.11
CA ILE A 119 -0.17 35.03 33.65
C ILE A 119 0.45 33.71 33.14
N PRO A 120 -0.27 32.91 32.33
CA PRO A 120 0.25 31.71 31.73
C PRO A 120 1.66 31.85 31.13
N LYS A 121 2.69 31.42 31.86
CA LYS A 121 4.05 31.21 31.33
C LYS A 121 4.19 29.75 30.92
N HIS A 122 3.73 29.43 29.72
CA HIS A 122 4.36 28.38 28.93
C HIS A 122 5.14 29.06 27.81
N ASP A 123 6.09 28.36 27.20
CA ASP A 123 6.97 28.88 26.13
C ASP A 123 6.21 29.56 24.98
N TYR A 124 4.90 29.33 24.88
CA TYR A 124 4.01 30.02 23.97
C TYR A 124 2.58 30.21 24.55
N PRO A 125 1.92 31.38 24.37
CA PRO A 125 2.53 32.63 23.92
C PRO A 125 3.49 33.16 24.99
N PRO A 126 4.66 33.70 24.60
CA PRO A 126 5.67 34.21 25.54
C PRO A 126 5.14 35.34 26.44
N GLN A 127 4.04 35.98 26.03
CA GLN A 127 3.32 36.97 26.80
C GLN A 127 1.80 36.78 26.57
N SER A 128 1.10 36.20 27.54
CA SER A 128 -0.35 35.94 27.48
C SER A 128 -1.21 37.11 28.00
N ALA A 129 -0.60 38.18 28.50
CA ALA A 129 -1.28 39.39 29.00
C ALA A 129 -1.04 40.63 28.11
N VAL A 130 -0.90 40.43 26.80
CA VAL A 130 -0.70 41.51 25.82
C VAL A 130 -1.95 41.64 24.95
N PRO A 131 -2.38 42.86 24.58
CA PRO A 131 -3.48 43.04 23.64
C PRO A 131 -3.28 42.22 22.36
N GLY A 132 -4.35 41.58 21.88
CA GLY A 132 -4.33 40.73 20.69
C GLY A 132 -4.16 39.24 20.95
N VAL A 133 -3.90 38.82 22.19
CA VAL A 133 -3.89 37.39 22.57
C VAL A 133 -5.08 37.08 23.45
N ARG A 134 -5.86 36.06 23.09
CA ARG A 134 -7.00 35.55 23.87
C ARG A 134 -6.73 34.10 24.19
N MET A 135 -6.85 33.70 25.45
CA MET A 135 -6.43 32.37 25.89
C MET A 135 -7.40 31.78 26.91
N LEU A 136 -7.70 30.50 26.75
CA LEU A 136 -8.25 29.65 27.80
C LEU A 136 -7.14 28.69 28.23
N LYS A 137 -6.82 28.63 29.52
CA LYS A 137 -5.77 27.74 30.04
C LYS A 137 -6.22 27.00 31.29
N SER A 138 -5.85 25.73 31.40
CA SER A 138 -5.98 24.93 32.61
C SER A 138 -4.73 25.02 33.50
N ALA A 139 -4.90 24.76 34.80
CA ALA A 139 -3.78 24.68 35.75
C ALA A 139 -2.74 23.60 35.37
N THR A 140 -3.19 22.52 34.72
CA THR A 140 -2.32 21.42 34.28
C THR A 140 -1.49 21.75 33.04
N GLY A 141 -1.78 22.83 32.32
CA GLY A 141 -0.99 23.28 31.16
C GLY A 141 -1.65 23.07 29.79
N HIS A 142 -2.92 22.66 29.72
CA HIS A 142 -3.67 22.68 28.46
C HIS A 142 -4.07 24.11 28.12
N TYR A 143 -4.11 24.45 26.84
CA TYR A 143 -4.64 25.75 26.43
C TYR A 143 -5.24 25.78 25.04
N ILE A 144 -6.12 26.76 24.84
CA ILE A 144 -6.60 27.21 23.54
C ILE A 144 -6.21 28.68 23.43
N VAL A 145 -5.55 29.07 22.34
CA VAL A 145 -5.13 30.46 22.10
C VAL A 145 -5.61 30.94 20.74
N LEU A 146 -6.10 32.18 20.72
CA LEU A 146 -6.37 32.95 19.52
C LEU A 146 -5.41 34.14 19.55
N ASP A 147 -4.51 34.18 18.58
CA ASP A 147 -3.48 35.21 18.47
C ASP A 147 -3.77 36.08 17.25
N ASP A 148 -4.10 37.34 17.48
CA ASP A 148 -4.46 38.34 16.47
C ASP A 148 -3.23 39.20 16.05
N ARG A 149 -2.02 38.90 16.57
CA ARG A 149 -0.82 39.69 16.24
C ARG A 149 -0.39 39.42 14.78
N PRO A 150 0.00 40.44 13.97
CA PRO A 150 0.27 40.27 12.54
C PRO A 150 1.29 39.18 12.18
N GLU A 151 2.47 39.20 12.81
CA GLU A 151 3.51 38.16 12.65
C GLU A 151 3.12 36.83 13.31
N THR A 152 2.14 36.95 14.21
CA THR A 152 1.73 36.07 15.29
C THR A 152 0.70 35.00 14.96
N ALA A 153 -0.05 35.27 13.89
CA ALA A 153 -1.48 35.02 13.86
C ALA A 153 -1.79 33.53 13.70
N ARG A 154 -2.52 32.97 14.67
CA ARG A 154 -2.97 31.57 14.62
C ARG A 154 -4.08 31.30 15.63
N VAL A 155 -4.77 30.19 15.39
CA VAL A 155 -5.54 29.47 16.41
C VAL A 155 -4.76 28.22 16.80
N GLU A 156 -4.60 27.97 18.09
CA GLU A 156 -3.86 26.80 18.56
C GLU A 156 -4.56 26.12 19.74
N ILE A 157 -4.61 24.80 19.68
CA ILE A 157 -5.04 23.90 20.77
C ILE A 157 -3.83 23.08 21.19
N HIS A 158 -3.50 23.09 22.48
CA HIS A 158 -2.33 22.44 23.05
C HIS A 158 -2.70 21.61 24.27
N ASP A 159 -2.11 20.41 24.38
CA ASP A 159 -2.15 19.60 25.58
C ASP A 159 -0.84 19.63 26.39
N ARG A 160 -0.89 19.20 27.65
CA ARG A 160 0.29 19.18 28.53
C ARG A 160 1.46 18.34 27.99
N GLN A 161 1.20 17.34 27.14
CA GLN A 161 2.24 16.44 26.61
C GLN A 161 2.96 17.04 25.40
N GLY A 162 2.49 18.18 24.90
CA GLY A 162 3.06 18.88 23.74
C GLY A 162 2.35 18.56 22.43
N ASN A 163 1.21 17.85 22.47
CA ASN A 163 0.39 17.65 21.29
C ASN A 163 -0.31 18.96 20.91
N ARG A 164 -0.27 19.32 19.63
CA ARG A 164 -0.72 20.62 19.12
C ARG A 164 -1.51 20.49 17.82
N VAL A 165 -2.55 21.30 17.71
CA VAL A 165 -3.24 21.59 16.45
C VAL A 165 -3.16 23.09 16.24
N ILE A 166 -2.54 23.51 15.13
CA ILE A 166 -2.23 24.92 14.86
C ILE A 166 -2.80 25.29 13.49
N LEU A 167 -3.66 26.30 13.45
CA LEU A 167 -4.16 26.91 12.22
C LEU A 167 -3.58 28.30 12.07
N SER A 168 -2.70 28.50 11.10
CA SER A 168 -1.98 29.76 10.85
C SER A 168 -2.14 30.21 9.39
N ALA A 169 -1.44 31.30 9.01
CA ALA A 169 -1.33 31.72 7.61
C ALA A 169 -0.60 30.69 6.72
N GLU A 170 0.19 29.79 7.30
CA GLU A 170 0.93 28.73 6.60
C GLU A 170 0.06 27.49 6.36
N GLY A 171 -1.08 27.38 7.06
CA GLY A 171 -2.02 26.27 6.94
C GLY A 171 -2.32 25.59 8.28
N LEU A 172 -2.44 24.26 8.24
CA LEU A 172 -2.75 23.43 9.40
C LEU A 172 -1.57 22.55 9.77
N ASP A 173 -1.04 22.73 10.97
CA ASP A 173 -0.05 21.82 11.55
C ASP A 173 -0.66 20.96 12.65
N ARG A 174 -0.33 19.67 12.62
CA ARG A 174 -0.72 18.68 13.64
C ARG A 174 0.54 18.02 14.19
N LEU A 175 0.87 18.30 15.43
CA LEU A 175 1.98 17.66 16.14
C LEU A 175 1.37 16.73 17.18
N ILE A 176 1.45 15.43 16.96
CA ILE A 176 0.76 14.45 17.81
C ILE A 176 1.69 13.26 18.06
N SER A 177 1.78 12.83 19.31
CA SER A 177 2.60 11.69 19.74
C SER A 177 2.00 10.35 19.31
N ASN A 178 0.67 10.27 19.23
CA ASN A 178 -0.09 9.11 18.79
C ASN A 178 -1.44 9.54 18.18
N GLU A 179 -1.84 8.93 17.07
CA GLU A 179 -3.13 9.21 16.43
C GLU A 179 -3.94 7.92 16.25
N ARG A 180 -5.23 7.98 16.57
CA ARG A 180 -6.23 6.98 16.18
C ARG A 180 -7.41 7.70 15.55
N THR A 181 -7.67 7.42 14.28
CA THR A 181 -8.85 7.92 13.56
C THR A 181 -9.86 6.79 13.43
N VAL A 182 -11.09 7.01 13.89
CA VAL A 182 -12.22 6.11 13.67
C VAL A 182 -13.30 6.88 12.92
N ASN A 183 -13.66 6.41 11.72
CA ASN A 183 -14.76 6.97 10.94
C ASN A 183 -15.82 5.89 10.76
N GLU A 184 -17.02 6.13 11.27
CA GLU A 184 -18.16 5.21 11.14
C GLU A 184 -18.97 5.45 9.86
N GLY A 185 -18.65 6.51 9.11
CA GLY A 185 -19.26 6.83 7.82
C GLY A 185 -18.30 6.72 6.64
N ASN A 186 -18.68 7.35 5.53
CA ASN A 186 -17.84 7.46 4.34
C ASN A 186 -16.68 8.44 4.57
N ARG A 187 -15.54 8.19 3.94
CA ARG A 187 -14.40 9.13 3.89
C ARG A 187 -14.05 9.43 2.44
N SER A 188 -13.91 10.71 2.11
CA SER A 188 -13.31 11.18 0.86
C SER A 188 -12.12 12.09 1.18
N ALA A 189 -11.12 12.08 0.31
CA ALA A 189 -9.98 12.98 0.37
C ALA A 189 -9.69 13.47 -1.05
N GLU A 190 -9.51 14.78 -1.20
CA GLU A 190 -9.18 15.43 -2.46
C GLU A 190 -7.93 16.28 -2.23
N VAL A 191 -6.93 16.11 -3.09
CA VAL A 191 -5.64 16.78 -3.01
C VAL A 191 -5.36 17.39 -4.38
N ASP A 192 -5.42 18.72 -4.46
CA ASP A 192 -5.22 19.46 -5.72
C ASP A 192 -3.74 19.52 -6.14
N GLY A 193 -2.85 19.44 -5.16
CA GLY A 193 -1.41 19.40 -5.35
C GLY A 193 -0.83 17.99 -5.34
N ASP A 194 0.46 17.90 -5.02
CA ASP A 194 1.13 16.62 -4.87
C ASP A 194 0.82 15.99 -3.50
N ASP A 195 0.57 14.68 -3.49
CA ASP A 195 0.44 13.89 -2.27
C ASP A 195 1.69 13.02 -2.05
N ARG A 196 2.26 13.07 -0.85
CA ARG A 196 3.43 12.29 -0.46
C ARG A 196 3.18 11.61 0.88
N LEU A 197 3.16 10.28 0.85
CA LEU A 197 3.10 9.42 2.02
C LEU A 197 4.48 8.87 2.38
N GLU A 198 4.92 9.10 3.62
CA GLU A 198 6.16 8.54 4.16
C GLU A 198 5.86 7.73 5.44
N VAL A 199 6.17 6.43 5.40
CA VAL A 199 5.97 5.51 6.53
C VAL A 199 7.30 4.85 6.87
N ALA A 200 7.89 5.25 8.00
CA ALA A 200 9.17 4.69 8.46
C ALA A 200 9.03 3.27 9.04
N GLY A 201 7.85 2.96 9.59
CA GLY A 201 7.50 1.65 10.13
C GLY A 201 6.90 0.70 9.09
N LYS A 202 6.30 -0.37 9.57
CA LYS A 202 5.51 -1.27 8.73
C LYS A 202 4.18 -0.60 8.34
N GLN A 203 3.80 -0.73 7.07
CA GLN A 203 2.47 -0.37 6.59
C GLN A 203 1.67 -1.65 6.33
N ASP A 204 0.49 -1.75 6.94
CA ASP A 204 -0.51 -2.77 6.66
C ASP A 204 -1.75 -2.08 6.08
N GLU A 205 -2.22 -2.52 4.92
CA GLU A 205 -3.44 -2.03 4.27
C GLU A 205 -4.43 -3.18 4.10
N THR A 206 -5.62 -3.02 4.66
CA THR A 206 -6.72 -3.99 4.53
C THR A 206 -7.92 -3.29 3.90
N VAL A 207 -8.41 -3.86 2.81
CA VAL A 207 -9.63 -3.42 2.12
C VAL A 207 -10.58 -4.60 2.03
N ASP A 208 -11.61 -4.61 2.88
CA ASP A 208 -12.61 -5.69 2.90
C ASP A 208 -13.52 -5.66 1.66
N GLY A 209 -13.67 -4.49 1.05
CA GLY A 209 -14.42 -4.28 -0.20
C GLY A 209 -13.54 -4.39 -1.45
N SER A 210 -14.03 -3.81 -2.56
CA SER A 210 -13.22 -3.71 -3.78
C SER A 210 -12.18 -2.58 -3.69
N HIS A 211 -11.00 -2.81 -4.28
CA HIS A 211 -9.97 -1.79 -4.44
C HIS A 211 -9.79 -1.48 -5.93
N THR A 212 -9.89 -0.21 -6.31
CA THR A 212 -9.66 0.27 -7.68
C THR A 212 -8.68 1.43 -7.65
N ARG A 213 -7.57 1.32 -8.40
CA ARG A 213 -6.55 2.35 -8.53
C ARG A 213 -6.42 2.78 -9.98
N ALA A 214 -6.87 4.01 -10.28
CA ALA A 214 -6.71 4.63 -11.60
C ALA A 214 -5.60 5.69 -11.53
N VAL A 215 -4.63 5.61 -12.44
CA VAL A 215 -3.51 6.56 -12.53
C VAL A 215 -3.45 7.09 -13.96
N GLY A 216 -3.50 8.41 -14.13
CA GLY A 216 -3.46 9.04 -15.45
C GLY A 216 -2.06 9.07 -16.08
N GLY A 217 -1.01 8.98 -15.25
CA GLY A 217 0.38 8.89 -15.67
C GLY A 217 1.01 7.52 -15.40
N ASP A 218 2.34 7.50 -15.26
CA ASP A 218 3.09 6.26 -15.06
C ASP A 218 3.02 5.73 -13.62
N VAL A 219 3.14 4.42 -13.47
CA VAL A 219 3.30 3.74 -12.18
C VAL A 219 4.67 3.06 -12.12
N SER A 220 5.48 3.43 -11.13
CA SER A 220 6.75 2.77 -10.83
C SER A 220 6.68 2.15 -9.43
N LEU A 221 7.05 0.87 -9.31
CA LEU A 221 7.16 0.15 -8.04
C LEU A 221 8.61 -0.30 -7.85
N HIS A 222 9.24 0.16 -6.78
CA HIS A 222 10.58 -0.26 -6.40
C HIS A 222 10.55 -0.92 -5.03
N VAL A 223 10.81 -2.23 -4.99
CA VAL A 223 10.88 -3.03 -3.77
C VAL A 223 12.31 -3.55 -3.64
N THR A 224 12.96 -3.20 -2.52
CA THR A 224 14.35 -3.63 -2.25
C THR A 224 14.41 -5.05 -1.69
N GLY A 225 13.36 -5.48 -1.01
CA GLY A 225 13.18 -6.85 -0.51
C GLY A 225 12.42 -7.75 -1.49
N SER A 226 11.73 -8.75 -0.95
CA SER A 226 10.88 -9.65 -1.72
C SER A 226 9.52 -9.02 -2.04
N LEU A 227 9.00 -9.30 -3.23
CA LEU A 227 7.61 -9.05 -3.61
C LEU A 227 6.89 -10.40 -3.76
N THR A 228 5.79 -10.58 -3.02
CA THR A 228 4.90 -11.74 -3.13
C THR A 228 3.49 -11.24 -3.38
N GLU A 229 2.86 -11.74 -4.45
CA GLU A 229 1.48 -11.44 -4.82
C GLU A 229 0.67 -12.73 -4.83
N THR A 230 -0.46 -12.74 -4.13
CA THR A 230 -1.34 -13.91 -4.02
C THR A 230 -2.76 -13.54 -4.42
N VAL A 231 -3.37 -14.35 -5.28
CA VAL A 231 -4.79 -14.23 -5.68
C VAL A 231 -5.42 -15.61 -5.49
N ASP A 232 -6.24 -15.77 -4.45
CA ASP A 232 -6.72 -17.10 -4.02
C ASP A 232 -7.84 -17.67 -4.90
N VAL A 233 -8.96 -16.94 -5.03
CA VAL A 233 -10.21 -17.46 -5.63
C VAL A 233 -10.60 -16.77 -6.93
N ALA A 234 -9.99 -15.64 -7.25
CA ALA A 234 -10.31 -14.84 -8.42
C ALA A 234 -9.38 -15.14 -9.61
N GLY A 235 -9.89 -14.93 -10.83
CA GLY A 235 -9.04 -14.97 -12.02
C GLY A 235 -8.05 -13.81 -12.04
N TYR A 236 -6.82 -14.06 -12.45
CA TYR A 236 -5.82 -13.03 -12.71
C TYR A 236 -5.81 -12.66 -14.19
N SER A 237 -5.91 -11.36 -14.49
CA SER A 237 -5.80 -10.84 -15.85
C SER A 237 -4.86 -9.65 -15.88
N ARG A 238 -3.86 -9.70 -16.77
CA ARG A 238 -2.93 -8.61 -17.05
C ARG A 238 -3.01 -8.27 -18.53
N VAL A 239 -3.42 -7.05 -18.82
CA VAL A 239 -3.50 -6.52 -20.19
C VAL A 239 -2.48 -5.40 -20.33
N VAL A 240 -1.58 -5.53 -21.30
CA VAL A 240 -0.59 -4.51 -21.65
C VAL A 240 -0.91 -4.03 -23.06
N GLY A 241 -1.04 -2.71 -23.23
CA GLY A 241 -1.37 -2.07 -24.50
C GLY A 241 -0.20 -2.01 -25.50
N GLY A 242 -0.24 -1.01 -26.39
CA GLY A 242 0.57 -0.97 -27.62
C GLY A 242 2.09 -0.81 -27.48
N THR A 243 2.63 -0.58 -26.28
CA THR A 243 4.07 -0.37 -26.05
C THR A 243 4.86 -1.66 -25.80
N GLY A 244 4.17 -2.81 -25.67
CA GLY A 244 4.79 -4.12 -25.46
C GLY A 244 5.19 -4.40 -24.02
N LEU A 245 5.60 -5.64 -23.75
CA LEU A 245 6.03 -6.11 -22.44
C LEU A 245 7.50 -6.53 -22.50
N LYS A 246 8.33 -5.98 -21.59
CA LYS A 246 9.71 -6.42 -21.37
C LYS A 246 9.86 -6.89 -19.93
N GLU A 247 10.29 -8.13 -19.76
CA GLU A 247 10.60 -8.72 -18.45
C GLU A 247 12.09 -9.07 -18.43
N THR A 248 12.75 -8.84 -17.29
CA THR A 248 14.16 -9.20 -17.10
C THR A 248 14.27 -9.82 -15.71
N VAL A 249 14.72 -11.07 -15.67
CA VAL A 249 14.91 -11.82 -14.43
C VAL A 249 16.40 -12.14 -14.33
N GLY A 250 17.08 -11.58 -13.33
CA GLY A 250 18.51 -11.80 -13.12
C GLY A 250 18.84 -13.18 -12.53
N GLY A 251 17.84 -13.85 -11.93
CA GLY A 251 17.93 -15.20 -11.39
C GLY A 251 17.13 -16.23 -12.20
N PRO A 252 16.93 -17.45 -11.68
CA PRO A 252 16.11 -18.45 -12.33
C PRO A 252 14.63 -18.04 -12.36
N ARG A 253 13.90 -18.52 -13.37
CA ARG A 253 12.44 -18.41 -13.49
C ARG A 253 11.84 -19.81 -13.54
N GLU A 254 10.84 -20.06 -12.71
CA GLU A 254 10.05 -21.30 -12.71
C GLU A 254 8.57 -20.93 -12.86
N ASP A 255 7.92 -21.46 -13.90
CA ASP A 255 6.49 -21.29 -14.14
C ASP A 255 5.79 -22.63 -13.88
N ARG A 256 4.97 -22.72 -12.83
CA ARG A 256 4.21 -23.95 -12.49
C ARG A 256 2.72 -23.75 -12.74
N ILE A 257 2.19 -24.47 -13.73
CA ILE A 257 0.77 -24.42 -14.09
C ILE A 257 0.16 -25.81 -13.88
N GLN A 258 -0.77 -25.94 -12.95
CA GLN A 258 -1.45 -27.21 -12.68
C GLN A 258 -2.57 -27.50 -13.70
N GLY A 259 -3.11 -26.45 -14.33
CA GLY A 259 -4.11 -26.54 -15.39
C GLY A 259 -3.52 -26.63 -16.80
N SER A 260 -4.33 -26.33 -17.81
CA SER A 260 -3.86 -26.27 -19.20
C SER A 260 -3.06 -24.99 -19.46
N HIS A 261 -2.06 -25.07 -20.34
CA HIS A 261 -1.29 -23.92 -20.82
C HIS A 261 -1.54 -23.72 -22.32
N LYS A 262 -1.97 -22.52 -22.71
CA LYS A 262 -2.16 -22.12 -24.10
C LYS A 262 -1.44 -20.81 -24.38
N ARG A 263 -0.43 -20.85 -25.24
CA ARG A 263 0.27 -19.67 -25.74
C ARG A 263 -0.16 -19.40 -27.18
N ILE A 264 -0.67 -18.20 -27.45
CA ILE A 264 -1.04 -17.74 -28.80
C ILE A 264 -0.16 -16.53 -29.12
N VAL A 265 0.57 -16.60 -30.23
CA VAL A 265 1.38 -15.48 -30.73
C VAL A 265 0.98 -15.25 -32.18
N SER A 266 0.37 -14.10 -32.47
CA SER A 266 -0.04 -13.74 -33.85
C SER A 266 1.15 -13.30 -34.70
N GLY A 267 2.18 -12.74 -34.07
CA GLY A 267 3.44 -12.36 -34.72
C GLY A 267 4.47 -13.50 -34.75
N ALA A 268 5.71 -13.16 -35.10
CA ALA A 268 6.83 -14.10 -35.00
C ALA A 268 7.17 -14.41 -33.53
N SER A 269 7.58 -15.64 -33.25
CA SER A 269 8.08 -16.08 -31.94
C SER A 269 9.48 -16.64 -32.09
N GLN A 270 10.41 -16.17 -31.25
CA GLN A 270 11.77 -16.68 -31.14
C GLN A 270 12.06 -17.01 -29.68
N GLU A 271 12.71 -18.13 -29.45
CA GLU A 271 13.18 -18.56 -28.13
C GLU A 271 14.66 -18.94 -28.25
N SER A 272 15.48 -18.49 -27.31
CA SER A 272 16.93 -18.70 -27.34
C SER A 272 17.41 -19.08 -25.95
N ALA A 273 18.16 -20.17 -25.88
CA ALA A 273 18.87 -20.62 -24.69
C ALA A 273 20.33 -20.82 -25.06
N VAL A 274 21.24 -20.25 -24.26
CA VAL A 274 22.69 -20.47 -24.40
C VAL A 274 23.08 -21.84 -23.84
N GLY A 275 22.38 -22.28 -22.78
CA GLY A 275 22.49 -23.63 -22.24
C GLY A 275 21.64 -24.64 -23.02
N GLY A 276 21.48 -25.83 -22.45
CA GLY A 276 20.62 -26.86 -23.03
C GLY A 276 19.15 -26.42 -23.10
N TYR A 277 18.47 -26.76 -24.19
CA TYR A 277 17.03 -26.60 -24.35
C TYR A 277 16.37 -27.98 -24.40
N GLY A 278 15.40 -28.24 -23.52
CA GLY A 278 14.76 -29.55 -23.39
C GLY A 278 13.24 -29.42 -23.25
N VAL A 279 12.52 -30.35 -23.87
CA VAL A 279 11.06 -30.49 -23.75
C VAL A 279 10.76 -31.94 -23.37
N THR A 280 10.02 -32.12 -22.28
CA THR A 280 9.56 -33.44 -21.82
C THR A 280 8.04 -33.42 -21.71
N SER A 281 7.38 -34.45 -22.23
CA SER A 281 5.92 -34.62 -22.15
C SER A 281 5.60 -36.04 -21.72
N GLY A 282 4.65 -36.20 -20.79
CA GLY A 282 4.14 -37.53 -20.40
C GLY A 282 3.20 -38.15 -21.45
N GLY A 283 2.71 -37.35 -22.40
CA GLY A 283 1.93 -37.80 -23.56
C GLY A 283 2.58 -37.40 -24.88
N ASN A 284 1.82 -37.42 -25.97
CA ASN A 284 2.33 -37.12 -27.31
C ASN A 284 2.82 -35.67 -27.44
N LEU A 285 3.93 -35.47 -28.15
CA LEU A 285 4.42 -34.17 -28.59
C LEU A 285 4.15 -34.00 -30.10
N ASN A 286 3.28 -33.05 -30.45
CA ASN A 286 2.89 -32.78 -31.84
C ASN A 286 3.41 -31.40 -32.28
N LEU A 287 4.12 -31.34 -33.41
CA LEU A 287 4.54 -30.09 -34.06
C LEU A 287 3.90 -30.02 -35.45
N ALA A 288 3.15 -28.95 -35.71
CA ALA A 288 2.51 -28.70 -36.99
C ALA A 288 2.94 -27.32 -37.52
N ALA A 289 3.35 -27.27 -38.79
CA ALA A 289 3.72 -26.04 -39.47
C ALA A 289 3.14 -26.07 -40.89
N GLY A 290 2.69 -24.91 -41.39
CA GLY A 290 2.22 -24.77 -42.77
C GLY A 290 3.36 -24.74 -43.81
N LYS A 291 4.62 -24.79 -43.36
CA LYS A 291 5.85 -24.78 -44.17
C LYS A 291 6.86 -25.75 -43.57
N ALA A 292 8.00 -25.94 -44.23
CA ALA A 292 9.06 -26.86 -43.80
C ALA A 292 9.52 -26.58 -42.35
N VAL A 293 9.63 -27.65 -41.55
CA VAL A 293 10.26 -27.61 -40.23
C VAL A 293 11.74 -27.92 -40.41
N LYS A 294 12.60 -26.98 -40.01
CA LYS A 294 14.06 -27.13 -40.05
C LYS A 294 14.61 -27.16 -38.63
N VAL A 295 15.23 -28.27 -38.26
CA VAL A 295 16.01 -28.40 -37.04
C VAL A 295 17.45 -28.56 -37.47
N ALA A 296 18.33 -27.62 -37.13
CA ALA A 296 19.75 -27.69 -37.46
C ALA A 296 20.56 -27.54 -36.18
N ALA A 297 21.64 -28.32 -36.06
CA ALA A 297 22.64 -28.06 -35.03
C ALA A 297 23.69 -27.11 -35.61
N ALA A 298 23.73 -25.87 -35.14
CA ALA A 298 24.87 -25.00 -35.38
C ALA A 298 25.89 -25.28 -34.26
N MET A 299 26.99 -25.95 -34.57
CA MET A 299 28.18 -25.99 -33.69
C MET A 299 29.23 -25.07 -34.29
N PRO A 300 29.50 -23.89 -33.71
CA PRO A 300 30.59 -23.04 -34.17
C PRO A 300 31.97 -23.70 -33.98
N ASP A 301 32.17 -24.49 -32.90
CA ASP A 301 33.53 -24.80 -32.40
C ASP A 301 33.81 -26.26 -31.97
N MET A 302 33.17 -27.30 -32.54
CA MET A 302 33.49 -28.70 -32.19
C MET A 302 33.84 -29.59 -33.40
N PRO A 303 35.06 -30.17 -33.48
CA PRO A 303 35.39 -31.19 -34.46
C PRO A 303 34.96 -32.56 -33.94
N GLY A 304 33.71 -32.96 -34.25
CA GLY A 304 33.15 -34.27 -33.95
C GLY A 304 31.80 -34.48 -34.66
N PRO A 305 31.34 -35.73 -34.87
CA PRO A 305 30.16 -36.01 -35.68
C PRO A 305 28.88 -35.52 -34.97
N SER A 306 28.37 -34.37 -35.40
CA SER A 306 27.06 -33.86 -35.01
C SER A 306 26.09 -33.87 -36.19
N LEU A 307 24.80 -33.95 -35.85
CA LEU A 307 23.71 -33.99 -36.82
C LEU A 307 23.53 -32.59 -37.42
N ASN A 308 23.74 -32.42 -38.73
CA ASN A 308 23.73 -31.09 -39.35
C ASN A 308 22.30 -30.53 -39.45
N ALA A 309 21.33 -31.35 -39.87
CA ALA A 309 19.91 -31.01 -39.80
C ALA A 309 18.97 -32.23 -39.85
N ILE A 310 17.81 -32.11 -39.21
CA ILE A 310 16.57 -32.87 -39.50
C ILE A 310 15.62 -31.90 -40.18
N SER A 311 15.19 -32.23 -41.40
CA SER A 311 14.15 -31.48 -42.09
C SER A 311 13.01 -32.41 -42.52
N ILE A 312 11.78 -32.00 -42.23
CA ILE A 312 10.55 -32.64 -42.72
C ILE A 312 9.88 -31.63 -43.64
N ASP A 313 9.75 -31.99 -44.92
CA ASP A 313 9.05 -31.18 -45.92
C ASP A 313 7.59 -31.61 -46.03
N ALA A 314 6.69 -30.69 -45.70
CA ALA A 314 5.25 -30.91 -45.73
C ALA A 314 4.68 -31.06 -47.16
N LEU A 315 5.38 -30.57 -48.21
CA LEU A 315 4.90 -30.67 -49.59
C LEU A 315 5.34 -31.96 -50.30
N ALA A 316 6.49 -32.54 -49.91
CA ALA A 316 7.08 -33.68 -50.60
C ALA A 316 7.08 -34.99 -49.78
N GLY A 317 6.63 -34.96 -48.52
CA GLY A 317 6.62 -36.15 -47.64
C GLY A 317 8.02 -36.71 -47.37
N ASN A 318 9.06 -35.89 -47.55
CA ASN A 318 10.44 -36.30 -47.41
C ASN A 318 10.88 -36.12 -45.95
N VAL A 319 11.43 -37.18 -45.36
CA VAL A 319 12.21 -37.11 -44.11
C VAL A 319 13.68 -37.17 -44.50
N SER A 320 14.41 -36.07 -44.32
CA SER A 320 15.85 -36.02 -44.59
C SER A 320 16.62 -35.90 -43.28
N ILE A 321 17.48 -36.89 -43.03
CA ILE A 321 18.47 -36.88 -41.95
C ILE A 321 19.82 -36.61 -42.62
N ASN A 322 20.34 -35.40 -42.40
CA ASN A 322 21.60 -34.98 -43.00
C ASN A 322 22.73 -35.12 -41.96
N SER A 323 23.69 -35.99 -42.25
CA SER A 323 24.89 -36.22 -41.45
C SER A 323 26.14 -35.91 -42.28
N MET A 324 27.28 -35.67 -41.64
CA MET A 324 28.56 -35.55 -42.36
C MET A 324 28.99 -36.84 -43.09
N LEU A 325 28.34 -37.99 -42.83
CA LEU A 325 28.57 -39.25 -43.53
C LEU A 325 27.67 -39.43 -44.77
N GLY A 326 26.79 -38.47 -45.06
CA GLY A 326 25.86 -38.50 -46.19
C GLY A 326 24.44 -38.11 -45.78
N VAL A 327 23.61 -37.90 -46.81
CA VAL A 327 22.18 -37.59 -46.67
C VAL A 327 21.40 -38.91 -46.68
N CYS A 328 20.71 -39.22 -45.59
CA CYS A 328 19.66 -40.24 -45.59
C CYS A 328 18.34 -39.53 -45.86
N GLN A 329 17.90 -39.57 -47.12
CA GLN A 329 16.61 -39.02 -47.53
C GLN A 329 15.64 -40.18 -47.71
N VAL A 330 14.67 -40.28 -46.81
CA VAL A 330 13.46 -41.07 -47.04
C VAL A 330 12.52 -40.17 -47.83
N GLY A 331 12.59 -40.25 -49.15
CA GLY A 331 11.78 -39.45 -50.06
C GLY A 331 10.64 -40.24 -50.70
N GLY A 332 9.55 -39.56 -51.03
CA GLY A 332 8.47 -40.16 -51.84
C GLY A 332 7.47 -41.03 -51.06
N LEU A 333 7.26 -40.80 -49.76
CA LEU A 333 6.12 -41.36 -49.02
C LEU A 333 4.80 -40.65 -49.42
N SER A 334 4.49 -40.60 -50.72
CA SER A 334 3.09 -40.65 -51.13
C SER A 334 2.66 -42.11 -51.01
N ALA A 335 1.37 -42.37 -50.78
CA ALA A 335 0.82 -43.72 -50.55
C ALA A 335 1.01 -44.72 -51.72
N ILE A 336 1.90 -44.44 -52.68
CA ILE A 336 2.03 -45.14 -53.96
C ILE A 336 3.47 -45.42 -54.40
N SER A 337 4.53 -45.11 -53.61
CA SER A 337 5.91 -45.36 -54.06
C SER A 337 6.72 -46.24 -53.09
N PRO A 338 6.89 -47.54 -53.38
CA PRO A 338 7.91 -48.37 -52.75
C PRO A 338 9.28 -48.10 -53.41
N MET A 339 10.07 -47.21 -52.82
CA MET A 339 11.49 -46.97 -53.17
C MET A 339 12.29 -47.26 -51.87
N VAL A 340 13.45 -47.93 -51.81
CA VAL A 340 14.69 -47.74 -52.57
C VAL A 340 15.58 -49.00 -52.36
N LEU A 341 15.33 -50.09 -53.09
CA LEU A 341 16.27 -51.24 -53.11
C LEU A 341 16.38 -51.92 -54.49
N GLY A 342 15.36 -51.78 -55.35
CA GLY A 342 15.34 -52.39 -56.69
C GLY A 342 16.42 -51.86 -57.64
N ASP A 343 16.55 -50.53 -57.75
CA ASP A 343 17.48 -49.93 -58.73
C ASP A 343 18.96 -50.15 -58.37
N GLY A 344 19.27 -50.23 -57.08
CA GLY A 344 20.64 -50.50 -56.61
C GLY A 344 21.11 -51.92 -56.96
N LEU A 345 20.21 -52.91 -56.91
CA LEU A 345 20.54 -54.31 -57.21
C LEU A 345 20.80 -54.51 -58.71
N ALA A 346 20.05 -53.82 -59.57
CA ALA A 346 20.22 -53.85 -61.03
C ALA A 346 21.61 -53.34 -61.47
N ILE A 347 22.11 -52.27 -60.85
CA ILE A 347 23.43 -51.70 -61.14
C ILE A 347 24.55 -52.68 -60.72
N HIS A 348 24.44 -53.31 -59.55
CA HIS A 348 25.46 -54.25 -59.06
C HIS A 348 25.54 -55.52 -59.92
N PHE A 349 24.41 -56.06 -60.40
CA PHE A 349 24.42 -57.21 -61.30
C PHE A 349 24.98 -56.88 -62.68
N THR A 350 24.72 -55.68 -63.19
CA THR A 350 25.32 -55.19 -64.44
C THR A 350 26.84 -55.07 -64.32
N MET A 351 27.35 -54.55 -63.18
CA MET A 351 28.78 -54.52 -62.89
C MET A 351 29.39 -55.91 -62.77
N LEU A 352 28.72 -56.86 -62.10
CA LEU A 352 29.19 -58.23 -61.97
C LEU A 352 29.33 -58.91 -63.34
N ALA A 353 28.38 -58.68 -64.25
CA ALA A 353 28.45 -59.18 -65.63
C ALA A 353 29.67 -58.64 -66.38
N GLN A 354 29.98 -57.34 -66.20
CA GLN A 354 31.15 -56.71 -66.83
C GLN A 354 32.47 -57.22 -66.24
N ILE A 355 32.55 -57.40 -64.92
CA ILE A 355 33.73 -57.96 -64.24
C ILE A 355 33.97 -59.41 -64.69
N LEU A 356 32.92 -60.23 -64.78
CA LEU A 356 33.02 -61.61 -65.26
C LEU A 356 33.53 -61.70 -66.71
N LYS A 357 33.22 -60.70 -67.55
CA LYS A 357 33.78 -60.59 -68.91
C LYS A 357 35.24 -60.14 -68.91
N ALA A 358 35.65 -59.31 -67.97
CA ALA A 358 37.02 -58.78 -67.92
C ALA A 358 38.03 -59.78 -67.35
N VAL A 359 37.62 -60.64 -66.41
CA VAL A 359 38.55 -61.49 -65.62
C VAL A 359 38.82 -62.85 -66.26
N ASN A 360 37.95 -63.36 -67.14
CA ASN A 360 38.11 -64.71 -67.70
C ASN A 360 37.72 -64.80 -69.20
N PRO A 361 38.70 -65.03 -70.11
CA PRO A 361 38.44 -65.15 -71.55
C PRO A 361 37.50 -66.30 -71.93
N LEU A 362 37.49 -67.39 -71.15
CA LEU A 362 36.58 -68.53 -71.38
C LEU A 362 35.12 -68.16 -71.12
N THR A 363 34.87 -67.23 -70.21
CA THR A 363 33.51 -66.77 -69.86
C THR A 363 32.94 -65.87 -70.96
N VAL A 364 33.79 -65.10 -71.63
CA VAL A 364 33.39 -64.29 -72.81
C VAL A 364 33.03 -65.19 -74.00
N ALA A 365 33.83 -66.23 -74.27
CA ALA A 365 33.59 -67.13 -75.40
C ALA A 365 32.35 -68.03 -75.21
N ALA A 366 32.08 -68.50 -73.99
CA ALA A 366 30.96 -69.40 -73.70
C ALA A 366 29.66 -68.68 -73.36
N TYR A 367 29.72 -67.53 -72.67
CA TYR A 367 28.54 -66.87 -72.09
C TYR A 367 28.45 -65.38 -72.40
N GLY A 368 29.38 -64.81 -73.18
CA GLY A 368 29.43 -63.38 -73.52
C GLY A 368 28.09 -62.82 -74.04
N PRO A 369 27.49 -63.42 -75.08
CA PRO A 369 26.19 -62.97 -75.61
C PRO A 369 25.05 -63.07 -74.59
N LEU A 370 25.05 -64.11 -73.76
CA LEU A 370 24.02 -64.31 -72.73
C LEU A 370 24.15 -63.27 -71.61
N LEU A 371 25.38 -62.92 -71.24
CA LEU A 371 25.67 -61.87 -70.26
C LEU A 371 25.37 -60.46 -70.80
N ASP A 372 25.49 -60.23 -72.11
CA ASP A 372 25.04 -58.96 -72.73
C ASP A 372 23.51 -58.83 -72.69
N VAL A 373 22.80 -59.92 -72.98
CA VAL A 373 21.33 -59.96 -72.85
C VAL A 373 20.90 -59.75 -71.41
N TRP A 374 21.55 -60.41 -70.45
CA TRP A 374 21.24 -60.22 -69.03
C TRP A 374 21.49 -58.78 -68.58
N ALA A 375 22.64 -58.18 -68.90
CA ALA A 375 22.93 -56.77 -68.60
C ALA A 375 21.93 -55.80 -69.25
N ALA A 376 21.48 -56.07 -70.47
CA ALA A 376 20.48 -55.25 -71.16
C ALA A 376 19.05 -55.43 -70.62
N MET A 377 18.71 -56.61 -70.09
CA MET A 377 17.40 -56.88 -69.48
C MET A 377 17.30 -56.40 -68.04
N THR A 378 18.42 -56.28 -67.33
CA THR A 378 18.46 -55.93 -65.90
C THR A 378 17.73 -54.61 -65.58
N PRO A 379 17.81 -53.53 -66.38
CA PRO A 379 17.05 -52.30 -66.15
C PRO A 379 15.55 -52.39 -66.49
N LEU A 380 15.13 -53.43 -67.22
CA LEU A 380 13.75 -53.63 -67.69
C LEU A 380 12.95 -54.59 -66.81
N LEU A 381 13.60 -55.26 -65.86
CA LEU A 381 12.96 -56.17 -64.92
C LEU A 381 12.38 -55.38 -63.74
N ASP A 382 11.15 -55.71 -63.35
CA ASP A 382 10.53 -55.15 -62.14
C ASP A 382 11.11 -55.86 -60.90
N TRP A 383 12.07 -55.20 -60.25
CA TRP A 383 12.75 -55.72 -59.07
C TRP A 383 12.01 -55.44 -57.76
N SER A 384 10.82 -54.83 -57.81
CA SER A 384 10.02 -54.52 -56.61
C SER A 384 9.69 -55.76 -55.76
N TYR A 385 9.69 -56.95 -56.37
CA TYR A 385 9.40 -58.23 -55.70
C TYR A 385 10.57 -58.84 -54.91
N PHE A 386 11.82 -58.37 -55.12
CA PHE A 386 13.01 -58.86 -54.41
C PHE A 386 13.36 -58.06 -53.15
N GLY A 387 12.36 -57.38 -52.57
CA GLY A 387 12.49 -56.71 -51.28
C GLY A 387 12.85 -57.72 -50.18
N PHE A 388 14.14 -57.79 -49.82
CA PHE A 388 14.57 -58.44 -48.59
C PHE A 388 13.90 -57.72 -47.40
N VAL A 389 12.92 -58.38 -46.78
CA VAL A 389 12.44 -57.98 -45.45
C VAL A 389 13.56 -58.30 -44.46
N LYS A 390 14.47 -57.34 -44.25
CA LYS A 390 15.35 -57.37 -43.09
C LYS A 390 14.48 -57.03 -41.88
N ARG A 391 13.87 -58.06 -41.26
CA ARG A 391 13.38 -57.94 -39.88
C ARG A 391 14.59 -57.60 -39.02
N MET A 392 14.71 -56.34 -38.62
CA MET A 392 15.54 -55.98 -37.48
C MET A 392 14.81 -56.52 -36.24
N PRO A 393 15.43 -57.36 -35.40
CA PRO A 393 14.83 -57.77 -34.15
C PRO A 393 14.66 -56.54 -33.26
N VAL A 394 13.43 -56.34 -32.80
CA VAL A 394 13.09 -55.39 -31.74
C VAL A 394 13.78 -55.90 -30.47
N GLY A 395 14.68 -55.08 -29.93
CA GLY A 395 15.16 -55.14 -28.56
C GLY A 395 14.71 -53.88 -27.85
#